data_AF-A0A3A1XJ46-F1
#
_entry.id   AF-A0A3A1XJ46-F1
#
_cell.length_a   1.000
_cell.length_b   1.000
_cell.length_c   1.000
_cell.angle_alpha   90.00
_cell.angle_beta   90.00
_cell.angle_gamma   90.00
#
_symmetry.space_group_name_H-M   'P 1'
#
loop_
_entity.id
_entity.type
_entity.pdbx_description
1 polymer ?
#
loop_
_entity_poly.entity_id
_entity_poly.type
_entity_poly.pdbx_seq_one_letter_code
_entity_poly.pdbx_strand_id
1 'polypeptide(L)'
;MQQTVQNTQQPANDTLNSVKDGFKNFNEAIDSVIEDSDPELLHKYSLIAYMAASVVAIIAPFLPLITINCMGISKSFNFVNNNNTPGDGIFYIIIAVVALVFAFMNKSKIMMIVGGVAAVFMIFEFFHINGKMSSIKSQFGGFSMFGSVSYGIGFYLFILSALALLGSSVLYYLCERVLKAEK
;
A
#
# COMPACT_ATOMS: atom_id res chain seq x y z
N MET A 1 3.42 -16.01 47.93
CA MET A 1 3.06 -16.14 46.50
C MET A 1 2.55 -14.81 45.91
N GLN A 2 3.19 -13.66 46.18
CA GLN A 2 2.77 -12.35 45.60
C GLN A 2 3.90 -11.59 44.86
N GLN A 3 5.15 -12.07 44.91
CA GLN A 3 6.29 -11.38 44.28
C GLN A 3 6.55 -11.78 42.81
N THR A 4 5.86 -12.81 42.30
CA THR A 4 6.08 -13.31 40.94
C THR A 4 5.24 -12.62 39.86
N VAL A 5 4.28 -11.76 40.25
CA VAL A 5 3.35 -11.09 39.30
C VAL A 5 3.81 -9.68 38.91
N GLN A 6 4.61 -9.00 39.74
CA GLN A 6 5.11 -7.65 39.45
C GLN A 6 6.29 -7.64 38.48
N ASN A 7 7.10 -8.69 38.45
CA ASN A 7 8.36 -8.72 37.69
C ASN A 7 8.18 -8.95 36.16
N THR A 8 7.01 -9.42 35.73
CA THR A 8 6.66 -9.55 34.30
C THR A 8 5.94 -8.32 33.73
N GLN A 9 5.39 -7.44 34.58
CA GLN A 9 4.70 -6.21 34.15
C GLN A 9 5.67 -5.04 33.89
N GLN A 10 6.83 -5.03 34.53
CA GLN A 10 7.84 -3.98 34.38
C GLN A 10 8.48 -3.94 32.97
N PRO A 11 8.99 -5.05 32.39
CA PRO A 11 9.51 -5.02 31.03
C PRO A 11 8.41 -4.73 29.98
N ALA A 12 7.16 -5.16 30.22
CA ALA A 12 6.03 -4.88 29.34
C ALA A 12 5.64 -3.39 29.37
N ASN A 13 5.66 -2.75 30.53
CA ASN A 13 5.39 -1.32 30.69
C ASN A 13 6.51 -0.44 30.11
N ASP A 14 7.77 -0.85 30.25
CA ASP A 14 8.91 -0.14 29.67
C ASP A 14 8.91 -0.24 28.13
N THR A 15 8.49 -1.40 27.58
CA THR A 15 8.29 -1.56 26.13
C THR A 15 7.11 -0.73 25.63
N LEU A 16 6.01 -0.65 26.38
CA LEU A 16 4.85 0.16 26.00
C LEU A 16 5.16 1.67 26.06
N ASN A 17 5.93 2.12 27.05
CA ASN A 17 6.33 3.51 27.21
C ASN A 17 7.33 3.92 26.12
N SER A 18 8.35 3.10 25.84
CA SER A 18 9.28 3.35 24.73
C SER A 18 8.60 3.38 23.36
N VAL A 19 7.58 2.54 23.12
CA VAL A 19 6.76 2.60 21.91
C VAL A 19 5.96 3.91 21.84
N LYS A 20 5.32 4.33 22.94
CA LYS A 20 4.60 5.61 23.01
C LYS A 20 5.53 6.80 22.77
N ASP A 21 6.70 6.79 23.37
CA ASP A 21 7.71 7.85 23.20
C ASP A 21 8.23 7.86 21.76
N GLY A 22 8.41 6.70 21.13
CA GLY A 22 8.73 6.58 19.70
C GLY A 22 7.67 7.19 18.80
N PHE A 23 6.38 6.91 19.06
CA PHE A 23 5.27 7.55 18.33
C PHE A 23 5.21 9.06 18.55
N LYS A 24 5.51 9.53 19.78
CA LYS A 24 5.55 10.96 20.11
C LYS A 24 6.67 11.68 19.35
N ASN A 25 7.89 11.15 19.41
CA ASN A 25 9.05 11.73 18.71
C ASN A 25 8.86 11.73 17.18
N PHE A 26 8.23 10.68 16.63
CA PHE A 26 7.88 10.63 15.20
C PHE A 26 6.84 11.70 14.84
N ASN A 27 5.84 11.91 15.70
CA ASN A 27 4.84 12.94 15.48
C ASN A 27 5.47 14.35 15.50
N GLU A 28 6.33 14.65 16.48
CA GLU A 28 7.08 15.91 16.55
C GLU A 28 8.00 16.13 15.33
N ALA A 29 8.63 15.06 14.82
CA ALA A 29 9.46 15.14 13.62
C ALA A 29 8.63 15.41 12.35
N ILE A 30 7.41 14.87 12.24
CA ILE A 30 6.54 15.18 11.11
C ILE A 30 5.98 16.60 11.23
N ASP A 31 5.54 17.00 12.42
CA ASP A 31 5.01 18.34 12.65
C ASP A 31 6.04 19.41 12.27
N SER A 32 7.32 19.21 12.62
CA SER A 32 8.39 20.15 12.22
C SER A 32 8.65 20.20 10.71
N VAL A 33 8.56 19.07 9.99
CA VAL A 33 8.70 19.04 8.52
C VAL A 33 7.51 19.71 7.83
N ILE A 34 6.30 19.54 8.37
CA ILE A 34 5.09 20.16 7.84
C ILE A 34 5.10 21.67 8.09
N GLU A 35 5.57 22.12 9.26
CA GLU A 35 5.62 23.54 9.64
C GLU A 35 6.74 24.30 8.91
N ASP A 36 7.88 23.65 8.64
CA ASP A 36 8.94 24.21 7.78
C ASP A 36 8.52 24.27 6.29
N SER A 37 7.48 23.52 5.92
CA SER A 37 6.86 23.56 4.60
C SER A 37 5.61 24.44 4.61
N ASP A 38 5.17 24.96 3.46
CA ASP A 38 3.86 25.63 3.38
C ASP A 38 2.73 24.57 3.50
N PRO A 39 1.97 24.54 4.62
CA PRO A 39 0.99 23.49 4.90
C PRO A 39 -0.21 23.54 3.94
N GLU A 40 -0.52 24.72 3.38
CA GLU A 40 -1.61 24.89 2.43
C GLU A 40 -1.23 24.30 1.07
N LEU A 41 0.01 24.51 0.62
CA LEU A 41 0.55 23.87 -0.58
C LEU A 41 0.64 22.35 -0.40
N LEU A 42 1.17 21.86 0.72
CA LEU A 42 1.25 20.42 1.00
C LEU A 42 -0.13 19.74 1.02
N HIS A 43 -1.13 20.39 1.60
CA HIS A 43 -2.51 19.89 1.59
C HIS A 43 -3.06 19.74 0.16
N LYS A 44 -2.77 20.70 -0.73
CA LYS A 44 -3.20 20.64 -2.13
C LYS A 44 -2.44 19.58 -2.94
N TYR A 45 -1.12 19.50 -2.77
CA TYR A 45 -0.31 18.50 -3.49
C TYR A 45 -0.58 17.08 -3.02
N SER A 46 -0.81 16.85 -1.73
CA SER A 46 -1.17 15.54 -1.19
C SER A 46 -2.51 15.04 -1.76
N LEU A 47 -3.49 15.92 -1.91
CA LEU A 47 -4.76 15.58 -2.57
C LEU A 47 -4.56 15.21 -4.04
N ILE A 48 -3.78 16.01 -4.79
CA ILE A 48 -3.48 15.73 -6.21
C ILE A 48 -2.74 14.39 -6.35
N ALA A 49 -1.76 14.14 -5.47
CA ALA A 49 -1.02 12.88 -5.44
C ALA A 49 -1.94 11.69 -5.13
N TYR A 50 -2.90 11.85 -4.21
CA TYR A 50 -3.89 10.82 -3.89
C TYR A 50 -4.80 10.51 -5.08
N MET A 51 -5.26 11.54 -5.79
CA MET A 51 -6.07 11.38 -7.00
C MET A 51 -5.28 10.68 -8.11
N ALA A 52 -4.03 11.12 -8.36
CA ALA A 52 -3.16 10.49 -9.34
C ALA A 52 -2.89 9.02 -8.99
N ALA A 53 -2.61 8.72 -7.72
CA ALA A 53 -2.40 7.36 -7.23
C ALA A 53 -3.65 6.49 -7.39
N SER A 54 -4.84 7.06 -7.17
CA SER A 54 -6.11 6.36 -7.41
C SER A 54 -6.29 5.98 -8.89
N VAL A 55 -5.95 6.88 -9.81
CA VAL A 55 -6.00 6.60 -11.25
C VAL A 55 -5.00 5.50 -11.64
N VAL A 56 -3.77 5.57 -11.12
CA VAL A 56 -2.76 4.52 -11.35
C VAL A 56 -3.23 3.18 -10.78
N ALA A 57 -3.87 3.18 -9.61
CA ALA A 57 -4.43 1.97 -8.99
C ALA A 57 -5.57 1.34 -9.81
N ILE A 58 -6.35 2.13 -10.57
CA ILE A 58 -7.36 1.62 -11.50
C ILE A 58 -6.70 0.96 -12.72
N ILE A 59 -5.61 1.53 -13.23
CA ILE A 59 -4.94 1.07 -14.45
C ILE A 59 -4.06 -0.17 -14.18
N ALA A 60 -3.37 -0.21 -13.03
CA ALA A 60 -2.39 -1.25 -12.70
C ALA A 60 -2.92 -2.69 -12.84
N PRO A 61 -4.17 -3.03 -12.44
CA PRO A 61 -4.76 -4.36 -12.59
C PRO A 61 -4.89 -4.87 -14.04
N PHE A 62 -4.95 -3.96 -15.02
CA PHE A 62 -5.05 -4.32 -16.43
C PHE A 62 -3.70 -4.62 -17.06
N LEU A 63 -2.60 -4.19 -16.42
CA LEU A 63 -1.25 -4.38 -16.91
C LEU A 63 -0.70 -5.78 -16.56
N PRO A 64 0.33 -6.25 -17.30
CA PRO A 64 0.97 -7.52 -17.02
C PRO A 64 1.58 -7.56 -15.60
N LEU A 65 1.13 -8.50 -14.77
CA LEU A 65 1.68 -8.80 -13.46
C LEU A 65 2.76 -9.84 -13.50
N ILE A 66 2.56 -10.88 -14.31
CA ILE A 66 3.48 -12.00 -14.46
C ILE A 66 3.68 -12.19 -15.95
N THR A 67 4.93 -12.19 -16.36
CA THR A 67 5.33 -12.52 -17.73
C THR A 67 6.06 -13.85 -17.70
N ILE A 68 5.55 -14.80 -18.48
CA ILE A 68 6.17 -16.09 -18.74
C ILE A 68 6.73 -16.04 -20.15
N ASN A 69 8.03 -16.21 -20.29
CA ASN A 69 8.66 -16.45 -21.58
C ASN A 69 9.04 -17.92 -21.65
N CYS A 70 8.59 -18.63 -22.70
CA CYS A 70 9.00 -20.01 -22.97
C CYS A 70 9.24 -20.19 -24.48
N MET A 71 10.43 -20.64 -24.89
CA MET A 71 10.80 -20.94 -26.29
C MET A 71 10.33 -19.89 -27.31
N GLY A 72 10.58 -18.60 -27.05
CA GLY A 72 10.22 -17.50 -27.97
C GLY A 72 8.75 -17.07 -27.92
N ILE A 73 7.91 -17.72 -27.11
CA ILE A 73 6.51 -17.35 -26.88
C ILE A 73 6.43 -16.64 -25.52
N SER A 74 6.00 -15.37 -25.54
CA SER A 74 5.71 -14.60 -24.33
C SER A 74 4.21 -14.63 -24.04
N LYS A 75 3.84 -15.06 -22.83
CA LYS A 75 2.48 -14.92 -22.30
C LYS A 75 2.51 -14.07 -21.04
N SER A 76 1.59 -13.12 -20.96
CA SER A 76 1.46 -12.22 -19.82
C SER A 76 0.11 -12.42 -19.15
N PHE A 77 0.11 -12.39 -17.82
CA PHE A 77 -1.08 -12.50 -16.98
C PHE A 77 -1.31 -11.19 -16.25
N ASN A 78 -2.56 -10.74 -16.18
CA ASN A 78 -2.95 -9.54 -15.44
C ASN A 78 -3.90 -9.91 -14.28
N PHE A 79 -4.27 -8.91 -13.49
CA PHE A 79 -5.05 -9.08 -12.25
C PHE A 79 -6.52 -9.39 -12.53
N VAL A 80 -7.01 -8.93 -13.70
CA VAL A 80 -8.42 -9.06 -14.11
C VAL A 80 -8.68 -10.40 -14.80
N ASN A 81 -7.73 -10.89 -15.61
CA ASN A 81 -7.88 -12.13 -16.35
C ASN A 81 -6.61 -13.00 -16.21
N ASN A 82 -6.73 -14.05 -15.42
CA ASN A 82 -5.72 -15.08 -15.29
C ASN A 82 -6.22 -16.37 -15.97
N ASN A 83 -5.89 -16.56 -17.26
CA ASN A 83 -6.25 -17.77 -18.03
C ASN A 83 -7.74 -18.19 -17.87
N ASN A 84 -8.67 -17.30 -18.20
CA ASN A 84 -10.13 -17.56 -18.13
C ASN A 84 -10.70 -17.79 -16.72
N THR A 85 -9.92 -17.56 -15.66
CA THR A 85 -10.45 -17.41 -14.31
C THR A 85 -10.50 -15.92 -13.98
N PRO A 86 -11.66 -15.38 -13.54
CA PRO A 86 -11.73 -14.02 -13.04
C PRO A 86 -10.74 -13.88 -11.88
N GLY A 87 -9.80 -12.95 -12.02
CA GLY A 87 -8.81 -12.68 -10.98
C GLY A 87 -9.33 -11.70 -9.94
N ASP A 88 -8.68 -11.69 -8.77
CA ASP A 88 -9.04 -10.84 -7.62
C ASP A 88 -8.76 -9.34 -7.85
N GLY A 89 -8.24 -8.98 -9.03
CA GLY A 89 -7.96 -7.60 -9.43
C GLY A 89 -9.15 -6.66 -9.40
N ILE A 90 -10.37 -7.19 -9.55
CA ILE A 90 -11.61 -6.42 -9.42
C ILE A 90 -11.76 -5.81 -8.03
N PHE A 91 -11.32 -6.51 -6.97
CA PHE A 91 -11.38 -5.95 -5.61
C PHE A 91 -10.48 -4.73 -5.46
N TYR A 92 -9.28 -4.76 -6.06
CA TYR A 92 -8.39 -3.59 -6.03
C TYR A 92 -8.95 -2.42 -6.82
N ILE A 93 -9.59 -2.67 -7.98
CA ILE A 93 -10.26 -1.63 -8.76
C ILE A 93 -11.38 -0.99 -7.93
N ILE A 94 -12.19 -1.79 -7.23
CA ILE A 94 -13.26 -1.27 -6.36
C ILE A 94 -12.67 -0.36 -5.27
N ILE A 95 -11.58 -0.78 -4.61
CA ILE A 95 -10.89 0.05 -3.61
C ILE A 95 -10.39 1.36 -4.23
N ALA A 96 -9.82 1.31 -5.43
CA ALA A 96 -9.31 2.48 -6.13
C ALA A 96 -10.42 3.46 -6.55
N VAL A 97 -11.57 2.96 -6.99
CA VAL A 97 -12.76 3.78 -7.30
C VAL A 97 -13.30 4.42 -6.03
N VAL A 98 -13.40 3.65 -4.94
CA VAL A 98 -13.83 4.16 -3.64
C VAL A 98 -12.88 5.24 -3.12
N ALA A 99 -11.56 5.04 -3.25
CA ALA A 99 -10.56 6.05 -2.95
C ALA A 99 -10.81 7.34 -3.75
N LEU A 100 -10.98 7.23 -5.06
CA LEU A 100 -11.23 8.37 -5.94
C LEU A 100 -12.49 9.14 -5.54
N VAL A 101 -13.59 8.44 -5.23
CA VAL A 101 -14.84 9.07 -4.77
C VAL A 101 -14.63 9.84 -3.47
N PHE A 102 -13.93 9.25 -2.50
CA PHE A 102 -13.66 9.93 -1.23
C PHE A 102 -12.67 11.09 -1.35
N ALA A 103 -11.79 11.06 -2.35
CA ALA A 103 -10.97 12.22 -2.69
C ALA A 103 -11.81 13.43 -3.09
N PHE A 104 -12.89 13.23 -3.87
CA PHE A 104 -13.81 14.32 -4.20
C PHE A 104 -14.64 14.82 -3.00
N MET A 105 -14.84 13.98 -1.98
CA MET A 105 -15.56 14.35 -0.77
C MET A 105 -14.69 15.08 0.27
N ASN A 106 -13.37 15.18 0.06
CA ASN A 106 -12.41 15.83 0.97
C ASN A 106 -12.51 15.36 2.44
N LYS A 107 -12.83 14.07 2.66
CA LYS A 107 -12.96 13.50 4.01
C LYS A 107 -11.65 12.82 4.44
N SER A 108 -10.71 13.56 5.02
CA SER A 108 -9.39 13.04 5.40
C SER A 108 -9.39 11.74 6.21
N LYS A 109 -10.23 11.65 7.25
CA LYS A 109 -10.32 10.44 8.09
C LYS A 109 -10.66 9.19 7.28
N ILE A 110 -11.55 9.32 6.29
CA ILE A 110 -11.98 8.20 5.46
C ILE A 110 -10.90 7.88 4.42
N MET A 111 -10.27 8.89 3.83
CA MET A 111 -9.18 8.71 2.87
C MET A 111 -8.00 7.94 3.48
N MET A 112 -7.68 8.20 4.76
CA MET A 112 -6.67 7.45 5.50
C MET A 112 -7.07 5.98 5.72
N ILE A 113 -8.32 5.72 6.09
CA ILE A 113 -8.83 4.34 6.24
C ILE A 113 -8.72 3.59 4.91
N VAL A 114 -9.14 4.21 3.80
CA VAL A 114 -9.07 3.61 2.47
C VAL A 114 -7.62 3.37 2.03
N GLY A 115 -6.71 4.31 2.29
CA GLY A 115 -5.28 4.13 2.04
C GLY A 115 -4.68 2.97 2.86
N GLY A 116 -5.09 2.85 4.13
CA GLY A 116 -4.72 1.71 4.98
C GLY A 116 -5.25 0.37 4.45
N VAL A 117 -6.51 0.31 4.04
CA VAL A 117 -7.11 -0.88 3.43
C VAL A 117 -6.38 -1.27 2.14
N ALA A 118 -6.03 -0.30 1.30
CA ALA A 118 -5.25 -0.54 0.08
C ALA A 118 -3.86 -1.13 0.38
N ALA A 119 -3.20 -0.68 1.45
CA ALA A 119 -1.91 -1.21 1.87
C ALA A 119 -2.00 -2.64 2.45
N VAL A 120 -3.04 -2.93 3.25
CA VAL A 120 -3.27 -4.30 3.74
C VAL A 120 -3.56 -5.24 2.56
N PHE A 121 -4.38 -4.80 1.62
CA PHE A 121 -4.66 -5.54 0.39
C PHE A 121 -3.40 -5.77 -0.44
N MET A 122 -2.53 -4.77 -0.54
CA MET A 122 -1.21 -4.89 -1.19
C MET A 122 -0.36 -5.98 -0.56
N ILE A 123 -0.25 -6.01 0.78
CA ILE A 123 0.53 -7.03 1.48
C ILE A 123 -0.05 -8.43 1.24
N PHE A 124 -1.37 -8.57 1.34
CA PHE A 124 -2.04 -9.84 1.08
C PHE A 124 -1.76 -10.37 -0.33
N GLU A 125 -1.99 -9.53 -1.35
CA GLU A 125 -1.74 -9.91 -2.74
C GLU A 125 -0.27 -10.16 -3.03
N PHE A 126 0.63 -9.40 -2.40
CA PHE A 126 2.07 -9.64 -2.53
C PHE A 126 2.41 -11.08 -2.12
N PHE A 127 1.94 -11.56 -0.97
CA PHE A 127 2.20 -12.95 -0.55
C PHE A 127 1.53 -13.98 -1.46
N HIS A 128 0.31 -13.72 -1.90
CA HIS A 128 -0.43 -14.62 -2.80
C HIS A 128 0.25 -14.77 -4.17
N ILE A 129 0.67 -13.65 -4.77
CA ILE A 129 1.40 -13.62 -6.05
C ILE A 129 2.76 -14.29 -5.90
N ASN A 130 3.49 -14.03 -4.81
CA ASN A 130 4.77 -14.68 -4.55
C ASN A 130 4.62 -16.21 -4.38
N GLY A 131 3.54 -16.66 -3.73
CA GLY A 131 3.18 -18.08 -3.64
C GLY A 131 2.93 -18.69 -5.02
N LYS A 132 2.06 -18.06 -5.83
CA LYS A 132 1.77 -18.50 -7.21
C LYS A 132 3.02 -18.49 -8.09
N MET A 133 3.85 -17.46 -7.99
CA MET A 133 5.12 -17.33 -8.70
C MET A 133 6.06 -18.49 -8.37
N SER A 134 6.14 -18.88 -7.10
CA SER A 134 6.98 -19.99 -6.65
C SER A 134 6.45 -21.34 -7.17
N SER A 135 5.12 -21.54 -7.17
CA SER A 135 4.47 -22.73 -7.73
C SER A 135 4.60 -22.83 -9.25
N ILE A 136 4.59 -21.70 -9.97
CA ILE A 136 4.83 -21.66 -11.41
C ILE A 136 6.32 -21.93 -11.67
N LYS A 137 7.23 -21.26 -10.95
CA LYS A 137 8.67 -21.50 -11.07
C LYS A 137 9.07 -22.95 -10.74
N SER A 138 8.40 -23.63 -9.82
CA SER A 138 8.68 -25.05 -9.54
C SER A 138 8.17 -25.97 -10.66
N GLN A 139 7.01 -25.67 -11.27
CA GLN A 139 6.50 -26.39 -12.44
C GLN A 139 7.36 -26.18 -13.70
N PHE A 140 7.87 -24.96 -13.88
CA PHE A 140 8.78 -24.61 -14.98
C PHE A 140 10.27 -24.86 -14.66
N GLY A 141 10.61 -25.16 -13.40
CA GLY A 141 11.98 -25.33 -12.91
C GLY A 141 12.67 -26.57 -13.46
N GLY A 142 11.90 -27.62 -13.77
CA GLY A 142 12.38 -28.78 -14.53
C GLY A 142 12.66 -28.48 -16.01
N PHE A 143 12.14 -27.35 -16.52
CA PHE A 143 12.33 -26.83 -17.88
C PHE A 143 13.11 -25.50 -17.90
N SER A 144 13.88 -25.21 -16.85
CA SER A 144 14.56 -23.92 -16.62
C SER A 144 15.52 -23.46 -17.73
N MET A 145 15.93 -24.35 -18.66
CA MET A 145 16.65 -23.95 -19.89
C MET A 145 15.76 -23.34 -20.97
N PHE A 146 14.43 -23.47 -20.89
CA PHE A 146 13.50 -23.11 -21.96
C PHE A 146 12.53 -21.99 -21.59
N GLY A 147 12.44 -21.58 -20.32
CA GLY A 147 11.57 -20.48 -19.94
C GLY A 147 11.89 -19.78 -18.61
N SER A 148 11.51 -18.50 -18.53
CA SER A 148 11.69 -17.62 -17.39
C SER A 148 10.37 -17.00 -16.96
N VAL A 149 10.16 -16.89 -15.65
CA VAL A 149 8.98 -16.22 -15.07
C VAL A 149 9.44 -15.00 -14.28
N SER A 150 8.91 -13.83 -14.66
CA SER A 150 9.27 -12.54 -14.08
C SER A 150 8.04 -11.71 -13.74
N TYR A 151 8.18 -10.76 -12.81
CA TYR A 151 7.14 -9.75 -12.55
C TYR A 151 7.06 -8.79 -13.72
N GLY A 152 5.84 -8.49 -14.15
CA GLY A 152 5.55 -7.50 -15.16
C GLY A 152 5.36 -6.11 -14.56
N ILE A 153 5.26 -5.10 -15.43
CA ILE A 153 5.14 -3.68 -15.04
C ILE A 153 3.91 -3.39 -14.16
N GLY A 154 2.83 -4.15 -14.32
CA GLY A 154 1.61 -4.00 -13.52
C GLY A 154 1.83 -4.29 -12.04
N PHE A 155 2.77 -5.20 -11.71
CA PHE A 155 3.06 -5.55 -10.32
C PHE A 155 3.77 -4.41 -9.59
N TYR A 156 4.71 -3.74 -10.27
CA TYR A 156 5.39 -2.57 -9.73
C TYR A 156 4.45 -1.39 -9.58
N LEU A 157 3.57 -1.16 -10.56
CA LEU A 157 2.59 -0.08 -10.50
C LEU A 157 1.57 -0.30 -9.39
N PHE A 158 1.16 -1.54 -9.13
CA PHE A 158 0.28 -1.91 -8.02
C PHE A 158 0.90 -1.57 -6.65
N ILE A 159 2.15 -1.95 -6.43
CA ILE A 159 2.88 -1.63 -5.20
C ILE A 159 3.03 -0.11 -5.05
N LEU A 160 3.43 0.56 -6.13
CA LEU A 160 3.65 2.00 -6.13
C LEU A 160 2.35 2.77 -5.86
N SER A 161 1.23 2.36 -6.46
CA SER A 161 -0.05 3.03 -6.25
C SER A 161 -0.58 2.83 -4.83
N ALA A 162 -0.41 1.65 -4.24
CA ALA A 162 -0.81 1.40 -2.85
C ALA A 162 0.02 2.22 -1.85
N LEU A 163 1.35 2.30 -2.04
CA LEU A 163 2.22 3.13 -1.21
C LEU A 163 1.92 4.62 -1.39
N ALA A 164 1.68 5.07 -2.63
CA ALA A 164 1.33 6.45 -2.92
C ALA A 164 -0.03 6.82 -2.30
N LEU A 165 -1.04 5.94 -2.37
CA LEU A 165 -2.33 6.13 -1.69
C LEU A 165 -2.18 6.25 -0.17
N LEU A 166 -1.40 5.37 0.44
CA LEU A 166 -1.17 5.41 1.88
C LEU A 166 -0.41 6.69 2.28
N GLY A 167 0.73 6.97 1.64
CA GLY A 167 1.55 8.14 1.94
C GLY A 167 0.81 9.46 1.75
N SER A 168 0.12 9.63 0.62
CA SER A 168 -0.66 10.84 0.35
C SER A 168 -1.86 10.99 1.29
N SER A 169 -2.51 9.89 1.69
CA SER A 169 -3.64 9.94 2.65
C SER A 169 -3.21 10.36 4.05
N VAL A 170 -2.07 9.86 4.52
CA VAL A 170 -1.50 10.22 5.83
C VAL A 170 -1.07 11.69 5.81
N LEU A 171 -0.35 12.11 4.76
CA LEU A 171 0.11 13.49 4.63
C LEU A 171 -1.07 14.48 4.57
N TYR A 172 -2.12 14.14 3.80
CA TYR A 172 -3.35 14.95 3.72
C TYR A 172 -4.03 15.08 5.09
N TYR A 173 -4.15 13.99 5.85
CA TYR A 173 -4.75 14.01 7.19
C TYR A 173 -3.94 14.87 8.17
N LEU A 174 -2.61 14.78 8.14
CA LEU A 174 -1.76 15.57 9.04
C LEU A 174 -1.82 17.06 8.70
N CYS A 175 -1.75 17.43 7.42
CA CYS A 175 -1.89 18.83 7.00
C CYS A 175 -3.26 19.41 7.38
N GLU A 176 -4.35 18.65 7.22
CA GLU A 176 -5.68 19.10 7.64
C GLU A 176 -5.78 19.30 9.16
N ARG A 177 -5.04 18.53 9.96
CA ARG A 177 -5.00 18.73 11.42
C ARG A 177 -4.28 20.01 11.80
N VAL A 178 -3.13 20.30 11.18
CA VAL A 178 -2.36 21.53 11.44
C VAL A 178 -3.18 22.77 11.05
N LEU A 179 -3.76 22.78 9.84
CA LEU A 179 -4.59 23.90 9.36
C LEU A 179 -5.87 24.15 10.21
N LYS A 180 -6.35 23.14 10.92
CA LYS A 180 -7.47 23.28 11.88
C LYS A 180 -7.03 23.72 13.27
N ALA A 181 -5.78 23.50 13.64
CA ALA A 181 -5.23 23.95 14.92
C ALA A 181 -4.88 25.45 14.89
N GLU A 182 -4.61 26.01 13.70
CA GLU A 182 -4.31 27.43 13.50
C GLU A 182 -5.56 28.34 13.44
N LYS A 183 -6.77 27.77 13.36
CA LYS A 183 -8.06 28.51 13.33
C LYS A 183 -8.77 28.46 14.66
#